data_AF-A0AAE2SA96-F1
#
_entry.id   AF-A0AAE2SA96-F1
#
_cell.length_a   1.000
_cell.length_b   1.000
_cell.length_c   1.000
_cell.angle_alpha   90.00
_cell.angle_beta   90.00
_cell.angle_gamma   90.00
#
_symmetry.space_group_name_H-M   'P 1'
#
loop_
_entity.id
_entity.type
_entity.pdbx_description
1 polymer ?
#
loop_
_entity_poly.entity_id
_entity_poly.type
_entity_poly.pdbx_seq_one_letter_code
_entity_poly.pdbx_strand_id
1 'polypeptide(L)'
;MENKSFAIEDMTCASCAQTVEKVAKKVRGGTQASVNLATEKLSIEYNEPTFSVENLQKAVDNSGYELIAQEGKTQTFAIEGAESVEVDLATKKAVLESQTEIDTETLNAALAETNYSVLSA
;
A
#
# COMPACT_ATOMS: atom_id res chain seq x y z
N MET A 1 1.07 -14.51 11.34
CA MET A 1 0.48 -13.27 11.86
C MET A 1 1.55 -12.21 11.86
N GLU A 2 1.31 -11.12 11.15
CA GLU A 2 2.19 -9.96 11.07
C GLU A 2 1.46 -8.72 11.56
N ASN A 3 2.20 -7.69 11.98
CA ASN A 3 1.66 -6.38 12.34
C ASN A 3 2.28 -5.29 11.45
N LYS A 4 1.44 -4.38 10.96
CA LYS A 4 1.89 -3.20 10.23
C LYS A 4 1.15 -1.96 10.70
N SER A 5 1.86 -0.83 10.66
CA SER A 5 1.30 0.47 11.04
C SER A 5 1.26 1.43 9.86
N PHE A 6 0.21 2.23 9.81
CA PHE A 6 -0.08 3.21 8.77
C PHE A 6 -0.46 4.54 9.43
N ALA A 7 -0.07 5.65 8.81
CA ALA A 7 -0.57 6.97 9.22
C ALA A 7 -1.89 7.24 8.48
N ILE A 8 -2.75 8.06 9.06
CA ILE A 8 -4.03 8.44 8.47
C ILE A 8 -4.15 9.96 8.53
N GLU A 9 -4.58 10.58 7.44
CA GLU A 9 -4.82 12.02 7.40
C GLU A 9 -6.25 12.38 7.81
N ASP A 10 -6.43 13.61 8.30
CA ASP A 10 -7.71 14.23 8.69
C ASP A 10 -8.50 13.52 9.81
N MET A 11 -7.83 12.77 10.69
CA MET A 11 -8.50 12.06 11.79
C MET A 11 -8.67 12.93 13.04
N THR A 12 -9.72 13.75 13.06
CA THR A 12 -9.92 14.76 14.11
C THR A 12 -10.84 14.36 15.27
N CYS A 13 -11.46 13.17 15.24
CA CYS A 13 -12.45 12.76 16.24
C CYS A 13 -12.36 11.27 16.63
N ALA A 14 -12.66 10.96 17.89
CA ALA A 14 -12.69 9.58 18.40
C ALA A 14 -13.67 8.68 17.64
N SER A 15 -14.81 9.22 17.19
CA SER A 15 -15.77 8.46 16.38
C SER A 15 -15.24 8.14 14.98
N CYS A 16 -14.40 9.01 14.41
CA CYS A 16 -13.71 8.79 13.15
C CYS A 16 -12.71 7.63 13.29
N ALA A 17 -11.89 7.65 14.34
CA ALA A 17 -10.95 6.57 14.67
C ALA A 17 -11.65 5.20 14.75
N GLN A 18 -12.75 5.12 15.51
CA GLN A 18 -13.53 3.87 15.64
C GLN A 18 -14.11 3.38 14.31
N THR A 19 -14.45 4.30 13.40
CA THR A 19 -14.94 3.95 12.07
C THR A 19 -13.83 3.31 11.25
N VAL A 20 -12.64 3.92 11.24
CA VAL A 20 -11.47 3.39 10.54
C VAL A 20 -11.04 2.04 11.11
N GLU A 21 -11.01 1.86 12.43
CA GLU A 21 -10.72 0.56 13.07
C GLU A 21 -11.68 -0.55 12.59
N LYS A 22 -12.98 -0.25 12.56
CA LYS A 22 -14.01 -1.22 12.13
C LYS A 22 -13.87 -1.58 10.66
N VAL A 23 -13.54 -0.62 9.82
CA VAL A 23 -13.37 -0.82 8.38
C VAL A 23 -12.10 -1.61 8.10
N ALA A 24 -10.98 -1.25 8.73
CA ALA A 24 -9.71 -1.97 8.64
C ALA A 24 -9.83 -3.43 9.09
N LYS A 25 -10.56 -3.71 10.17
CA LYS A 25 -10.81 -5.08 10.66
C LYS A 25 -11.66 -5.93 9.71
N LYS A 26 -12.51 -5.31 8.88
CA LYS A 26 -13.35 -6.02 7.89
C LYS A 26 -12.59 -6.43 6.63
N VAL A 27 -11.38 -5.91 6.44
CA VAL A 27 -10.53 -6.30 5.31
C VAL A 27 -10.17 -7.78 5.44
N ARG A 28 -10.29 -8.52 4.34
CA ARG A 28 -9.98 -9.95 4.31
C ARG A 28 -8.53 -10.18 4.76
N GLY A 29 -8.34 -11.14 5.66
CA GLY A 29 -7.02 -11.45 6.24
C GLY A 29 -6.64 -10.57 7.43
N GLY A 30 -7.37 -9.49 7.73
CA GLY A 30 -7.23 -8.71 8.95
C GLY A 30 -7.79 -9.46 10.16
N THR A 31 -7.02 -9.52 11.24
CA THR A 31 -7.43 -10.18 12.50
C THR A 31 -7.79 -9.14 13.55
N GLN A 32 -6.92 -8.14 13.72
CA GLN A 32 -7.06 -7.10 14.72
C GLN A 32 -6.63 -5.76 14.14
N ALA A 33 -7.33 -4.69 14.50
CA ALA A 33 -7.02 -3.33 14.08
C ALA A 33 -7.25 -2.40 15.27
N SER A 34 -6.35 -1.45 15.47
CA SER A 34 -6.47 -0.41 16.48
C SER A 34 -5.91 0.91 15.97
N VAL A 35 -6.55 2.01 16.34
CA VAL A 35 -6.15 3.36 15.95
C VAL A 35 -5.80 4.16 17.19
N ASN A 36 -4.64 4.80 17.15
CA ASN A 36 -4.23 5.78 18.12
C ASN A 36 -4.53 7.19 17.61
N LEU A 37 -5.63 7.79 18.09
CA LEU A 37 -6.06 9.13 17.69
C LEU A 37 -5.01 10.20 18.02
N ALA A 38 -4.25 10.08 19.11
CA ALA A 38 -3.25 11.07 19.49
C ALA A 38 -2.04 11.11 18.54
N THR A 39 -1.82 10.05 17.78
CA THR A 39 -0.72 9.94 16.81
C THR A 39 -1.18 9.69 15.38
N GLU A 40 -2.50 9.67 15.16
CA GLU A 40 -3.15 9.42 13.87
C GLU A 40 -2.63 8.15 13.17
N LYS A 41 -2.37 7.10 13.96
CA LYS A 41 -1.79 5.84 13.48
C LYS A 41 -2.75 4.67 13.61
N LEU A 42 -2.93 3.92 12.54
CA LEU A 42 -3.59 2.62 12.51
C LEU A 42 -2.54 1.51 12.59
N SER A 43 -2.70 0.61 13.55
CA SER A 43 -1.97 -0.66 13.62
C SER A 43 -2.92 -1.79 13.27
N ILE A 44 -2.52 -2.68 12.36
CA ILE A 44 -3.30 -3.83 11.92
C ILE A 44 -2.47 -5.11 11.99
N GLU A 45 -3.07 -6.14 12.57
CA GLU A 45 -2.56 -7.51 12.58
C GLU A 45 -3.28 -8.33 11.53
N TYR A 46 -2.52 -9.02 10.68
CA TYR A 46 -3.07 -9.75 9.54
C TYR A 46 -2.32 -11.05 9.23
N ASN A 47 -2.92 -11.86 8.36
CA ASN A 47 -2.35 -13.11 7.87
C ASN A 47 -2.06 -13.04 6.37
N GLU A 48 -0.79 -13.17 6.00
CA GLU A 48 -0.39 -13.44 4.63
C GLU A 48 -0.73 -14.88 4.21
N PRO A 49 -1.01 -15.13 2.92
CA PRO A 49 -1.07 -14.18 1.81
C PRO A 49 -2.47 -13.58 1.62
N THR A 50 -3.37 -13.74 2.60
CA THR A 50 -4.79 -13.39 2.43
C THR A 50 -5.10 -11.90 2.56
N PHE A 51 -4.16 -11.14 3.13
CA PHE A 51 -4.28 -9.70 3.35
C PHE A 51 -3.70 -8.91 2.19
N SER A 52 -4.36 -7.82 1.81
CA SER A 52 -3.88 -6.89 0.79
C SER A 52 -3.92 -5.47 1.33
N VAL A 53 -2.76 -4.81 1.29
CA VAL A 53 -2.62 -3.39 1.67
C VAL A 53 -3.47 -2.50 0.77
N GLU A 54 -3.58 -2.82 -0.52
CA GLU A 54 -4.41 -2.06 -1.45
C GLU A 54 -5.90 -2.13 -1.08
N ASN A 55 -6.37 -3.30 -0.62
CA ASN A 55 -7.74 -3.45 -0.13
C ASN A 55 -7.97 -2.69 1.19
N LEU A 56 -6.96 -2.62 2.06
CA LEU A 56 -7.03 -1.79 3.26
C LEU A 56 -7.16 -0.31 2.89
N GLN A 57 -6.30 0.18 2.00
CA GLN A 57 -6.31 1.57 1.55
C GLN A 57 -7.66 1.94 0.94
N LYS A 58 -8.17 1.14 -0.01
CA LYS A 58 -9.51 1.32 -0.59
C LYS A 58 -10.61 1.33 0.46
N ALA A 59 -10.54 0.46 1.47
CA ALA A 59 -11.55 0.42 2.51
C ALA A 59 -11.57 1.72 3.33
N VAL A 60 -10.38 2.23 3.68
CA VAL A 60 -10.22 3.49 4.42
C VAL A 60 -10.61 4.70 3.56
N ASP A 61 -10.21 4.74 2.30
CA ASP A 61 -10.60 5.79 1.33
C ASP A 61 -12.13 5.87 1.18
N ASN A 62 -12.81 4.72 1.07
CA ASN A 62 -14.27 4.66 1.00
C ASN A 62 -14.97 5.16 2.28
N SER A 63 -14.25 5.26 3.40
CA SER A 63 -14.75 5.87 4.65
C SER A 63 -14.43 7.36 4.78
N GLY A 64 -13.78 7.95 3.77
CA GLY A 64 -13.48 9.38 3.68
C GLY A 64 -12.18 9.79 4.36
N TYR A 65 -11.22 8.87 4.53
CA TYR A 65 -9.90 9.14 5.08
C TYR A 65 -8.83 8.63 4.15
N GLU A 66 -7.65 9.23 4.19
CA GLU A 66 -6.51 8.81 3.39
C GLU A 66 -5.52 8.02 4.25
N LEU A 67 -5.10 6.85 3.76
CA LEU A 67 -4.16 5.97 4.45
C LEU A 67 -2.76 6.09 3.87
N ILE A 68 -1.84 6.64 4.65
CA ILE A 68 -0.45 6.86 4.26
C ILE A 68 0.41 5.69 4.70
N ALA A 69 0.95 4.99 3.70
CA ALA A 69 1.93 3.93 3.91
C ALA A 69 3.21 4.53 4.50
N GLN A 70 3.46 4.25 5.77
CA GLN A 70 4.74 4.56 6.39
C GLN A 70 5.73 3.45 5.98
N GLU A 71 6.82 3.81 5.29
CA GLU A 71 7.98 2.94 5.12
C GLU A 71 8.74 2.82 6.45
N GLY A 72 8.09 2.25 7.47
CA GLY A 72 8.59 2.14 8.84
C GLY A 72 8.93 0.70 9.18
N LYS A 73 10.23 0.43 9.38
CA LYS A 73 10.85 -0.85 9.80
C LYS A 73 10.00 -1.58 10.85
N THR A 74 9.69 -2.85 10.58
CA THR A 74 9.10 -3.82 11.51
C THR A 74 9.88 -3.80 12.82
N GLN A 75 9.29 -3.24 13.88
CA GLN A 75 9.81 -3.44 15.24
C GLN A 75 9.18 -4.72 15.78
N THR A 76 9.88 -5.81 15.53
CA THR A 76 9.69 -7.08 16.23
C THR A 76 10.24 -6.92 17.64
N PHE A 77 9.37 -6.79 18.64
CA PHE A 77 9.78 -6.94 20.03
C PHE A 77 9.89 -8.44 20.33
N ALA A 78 11.05 -9.03 20.00
CA ALA A 78 11.46 -10.31 20.57
C ALA A 78 12.19 -10.01 21.89
N ILE A 79 11.62 -10.41 23.01
CA ILE A 79 12.35 -10.46 24.27
C ILE A 79 13.32 -11.64 24.23
N GLU A 80 14.59 -11.29 24.46
CA GLU A 80 15.77 -12.12 24.78
C GLU A 80 16.50 -12.88 23.64
N GLY A 81 17.65 -12.32 23.24
CA GLY A 81 18.86 -13.11 22.96
C GLY A 81 19.33 -13.25 21.51
N ALA A 82 20.41 -12.52 21.20
CA ALA A 82 21.39 -12.72 20.10
C ALA A 82 21.03 -12.25 18.67
N GLU A 83 21.57 -11.06 18.37
CA GLU A 83 22.26 -10.63 17.14
C GLU A 83 21.58 -10.88 15.78
N SER A 84 21.01 -9.82 15.21
CA SER A 84 20.71 -9.73 13.78
C SER A 84 21.61 -8.69 13.14
N VAL A 85 22.47 -9.20 12.25
CA VAL A 85 23.40 -8.46 11.40
C VAL A 85 22.64 -7.47 10.52
N GLU A 86 23.24 -6.29 10.37
CA GLU A 86 22.79 -5.17 9.57
C GLU A 86 22.65 -5.58 8.09
N VAL A 87 21.49 -5.31 7.47
CA VAL A 87 21.42 -5.16 6.01
C VAL A 87 21.30 -3.68 5.72
N ASP A 88 22.44 -3.14 5.32
CA ASP A 88 22.69 -1.76 4.93
C ASP A 88 21.68 -1.28 3.88
N LEU A 89 21.11 -0.09 4.10
CA LEU A 89 20.20 0.59 3.18
C LEU A 89 21.01 1.21 2.03
N ALA A 90 21.72 0.39 1.27
CA ALA A 90 22.49 0.81 0.09
C ALA A 90 22.05 0.13 -1.22
N THR A 91 21.16 -0.86 -1.20
CA THR A 91 20.81 -1.60 -2.45
C THR A 91 19.44 -1.24 -3.06
N LYS A 92 18.58 -0.45 -2.38
CA LYS A 92 17.24 -0.15 -2.90
C LYS A 92 17.17 0.99 -3.94
N LYS A 93 18.28 1.70 -4.19
CA LYS A 93 18.37 2.72 -5.27
C LYS A 93 18.84 2.17 -6.62
N ALA A 94 19.21 0.89 -6.72
CA ALA A 94 19.65 0.28 -7.98
C ALA A 94 18.53 -0.48 -8.74
N VAL A 95 17.39 -0.77 -8.12
CA VAL A 95 16.31 -1.57 -8.74
C VAL A 95 15.20 -0.69 -9.33
N LEU A 96 15.21 0.63 -9.10
CA LEU A 96 14.19 1.56 -9.62
C LEU A 96 14.67 2.46 -10.77
N GLU A 97 15.84 2.17 -11.36
CA GLU A 97 16.35 2.87 -12.57
C GLU A 97 16.73 1.88 -13.69
N SER A 98 15.97 0.79 -13.85
CA SER A 98 16.13 -0.11 -14.99
C SER A 98 14.80 -0.76 -15.40
N GLN A 99 13.84 0.05 -15.87
CA GLN A 99 12.92 -0.31 -16.97
C GLN A 99 12.01 0.89 -17.33
N THR A 100 12.61 2.04 -17.66
CA THR A 100 12.04 2.87 -18.73
C THR A 100 12.58 2.28 -20.02
N GLU A 101 11.76 1.51 -20.73
CA GLU A 101 11.79 1.24 -22.17
C GLU A 101 10.75 0.15 -22.46
N ILE A 102 9.46 0.49 -22.26
CA ILE A 102 8.46 0.00 -23.20
C ILE A 102 8.10 1.22 -24.04
N ASP A 103 8.83 1.30 -25.14
CA ASP A 103 8.61 2.13 -26.30
C ASP A 103 7.11 2.20 -26.61
N THR A 104 6.47 3.32 -26.24
CA THR A 104 5.11 3.67 -26.64
C THR A 104 5.09 4.34 -28.01
N GLU A 105 6.13 4.10 -28.81
CA GLU A 105 6.26 4.56 -30.20
C GLU A 105 6.03 3.40 -31.20
N THR A 106 6.26 2.14 -30.80
CA THR A 106 6.08 0.95 -31.64
C THR A 106 4.63 0.43 -31.63
N LEU A 107 3.82 0.72 -30.60
CA LEU A 107 2.39 0.32 -30.60
C LEU A 107 1.50 1.26 -31.45
N ASN A 108 1.93 2.52 -31.65
CA ASN A 108 1.24 3.45 -32.56
C ASN A 108 1.67 3.29 -34.03
N ALA A 109 2.80 2.64 -34.30
CA ALA A 109 3.23 2.32 -35.67
C ALA A 109 2.49 1.11 -36.27
N ALA A 110 1.88 0.23 -35.46
CA ALA A 110 1.10 -0.91 -35.95
C ALA A 110 -0.36 -0.57 -36.33
N LEU A 111 -0.82 0.66 -36.10
CA LEU A 111 -2.18 1.15 -36.44
C LEU A 111 -2.20 2.14 -37.62
N ALA A 112 -1.06 2.37 -38.29
CA ALA A 112 -0.94 3.33 -39.39
C ALA A 112 -0.90 2.72 -40.80
N GLU A 113 -0.92 1.39 -40.97
CA GLU A 113 -0.78 0.75 -42.30
C GLU A 113 -1.90 -0.23 -42.69
N THR A 114 -3.12 -0.06 -42.21
CA THR A 114 -4.28 -0.69 -42.86
C THR A 114 -5.49 0.24 -42.96
N ASN A 115 -5.51 0.97 -44.08
CA ASN A 115 -6.70 1.41 -44.80
C ASN A 115 -7.65 2.41 -44.12
N TYR A 116 -7.20 3.68 -44.12
CA TYR A 116 -7.99 4.71 -44.79
C TYR A 116 -7.90 4.50 -46.32
N SER A 117 -8.66 3.52 -46.82
CA SER A 117 -8.99 3.43 -48.25
C SER A 117 -10.31 2.65 -48.35
N VAL A 118 -11.41 3.36 -48.09
CA VAL A 118 -12.73 3.27 -48.77
C VAL A 118 -13.73 4.21 -48.09
N LEU A 119 -13.46 5.52 -48.09
CA LEU A 119 -14.54 6.51 -48.08
C LEU A 119 -14.13 7.64 -49.04
N SER A 120 -14.89 7.77 -50.13
CA SER A 120 -14.81 8.76 -51.23
C SER A 120 -13.81 8.51 -52.38
N ALA A 121 -14.19 7.62 -53.30
CA ALA A 121 -14.18 7.83 -54.76
C ALA A 121 -14.99 6.74 -55.45
#